data_AF-A0A6N9VGV6-F1
#
_entry.id   AF-A0A6N9VGV6-F1
#
_cell.length_a   1.000
_cell.length_b   1.000
_cell.length_c   1.000
_cell.angle_alpha   90.00
_cell.angle_beta   90.00
_cell.angle_gamma   90.00
#
_symmetry.space_group_name_H-M   'P 1'
#
loop_
_entity.id
_entity.type
_entity.pdbx_description
1 polymer ?
#
loop_
_entity_poly.entity_id
_entity_poly.type
_entity_poly.pdbx_seq_one_letter_code
_entity_poly.pdbx_strand_id
1 'polypeptide(L)'
;MRRTDRFLISRKPFAVNLGSLRGERTDTPQGRNPYCFDGRINAVWFRRRHGVTVACIGDLWDLQHPEPADARQFLEQHKDGRYGGDCHGRWDGDSYWGNVTLEEQQRHLAILQPMLANYPAIPEGYDGWWTFHTEGAR
;
A
#
# COMPACT_ATOMS: atom_id res chain seq x y z
N MET A 1 -15.23 -2.27 -23.64
CA MET A 1 -15.52 -1.59 -22.36
C MET A 1 -14.41 -1.97 -21.38
N ARG A 2 -13.62 -1.02 -20.87
CA ARG A 2 -12.45 -1.33 -20.04
C ARG A 2 -12.92 -1.64 -18.62
N ARG A 3 -12.27 -2.62 -17.97
CA ARG A 3 -12.62 -3.12 -16.63
C ARG A 3 -12.53 -2.03 -15.54
N THR A 4 -11.82 -0.93 -15.83
CA THR A 4 -11.74 0.32 -15.06
C THR A 4 -13.08 1.02 -14.87
N ASP A 5 -14.04 0.84 -15.79
CA ASP A 5 -15.32 1.58 -15.74
C ASP A 5 -16.32 0.94 -14.75
N ARG A 6 -16.06 -0.30 -14.30
CA ARG A 6 -16.96 -1.05 -13.40
C ARG A 6 -16.52 -1.09 -11.94
N PHE A 7 -15.28 -0.71 -11.64
CA PHE A 7 -14.73 -0.80 -10.29
C PHE A 7 -14.15 0.55 -9.87
N LEU A 8 -14.44 0.98 -8.64
CA LEU A 8 -13.83 2.16 -8.03
C LEU A 8 -12.33 1.89 -7.83
N ILE A 9 -11.47 2.36 -8.73
CA ILE A 9 -10.02 2.21 -8.61
C ILE A 9 -9.49 3.36 -7.75
N SER A 10 -9.07 3.05 -6.52
CA SER A 10 -8.50 4.02 -5.58
C SER A 10 -6.98 4.17 -5.79
N ARG A 11 -6.56 5.12 -6.62
CA ARG A 11 -5.13 5.42 -6.92
C ARG A 11 -4.47 6.36 -5.90
N LYS A 12 -4.50 5.99 -4.62
CA LYS A 12 -3.91 6.82 -3.56
C LYS A 12 -2.38 6.83 -3.68
N PRO A 13 -1.71 7.98 -3.53
CA PRO A 13 -0.27 8.01 -3.33
C PRO A 13 0.09 7.31 -2.02
N PHE A 14 1.19 6.59 -1.99
CA PHE A 14 1.71 5.93 -0.80
C PHE A 14 3.23 6.03 -0.74
N ALA A 15 3.77 5.96 0.47
CA ALA A 15 5.16 5.69 0.73
C ALA A 15 5.30 4.21 1.18
N VAL A 16 6.44 3.55 0.96
CA VAL A 16 6.68 2.14 1.24
C VAL A 16 8.05 1.96 1.85
N ASN A 17 8.17 0.94 2.70
CA ASN A 17 9.45 0.47 3.19
C ASN A 17 9.98 -0.60 2.22
N LEU A 18 11.00 -0.26 1.44
CA LEU A 18 11.60 -1.16 0.44
C LEU A 18 12.21 -2.43 1.05
N GLY A 19 12.59 -2.41 2.33
CA GLY A 19 13.12 -3.58 3.03
C GLY A 19 12.04 -4.56 3.53
N SER A 20 10.76 -4.26 3.29
CA SER A 20 9.63 -5.03 3.84
C SER A 20 8.89 -5.91 2.83
N LEU A 21 9.41 -6.02 1.59
CA LEU A 21 8.85 -6.94 0.61
C LEU A 21 8.92 -8.37 1.14
N ARG A 22 7.77 -9.02 1.15
CA ARG A 22 7.60 -10.42 1.55
C ARG A 22 6.55 -11.06 0.65
N GLY A 23 6.57 -12.37 0.57
CA GLY A 23 5.59 -13.11 -0.22
C GLY A 23 5.97 -14.56 -0.38
N GLU A 24 5.09 -15.29 -1.05
CA GLU A 24 5.29 -16.70 -1.35
C GLU A 24 4.76 -17.04 -2.75
N ARG A 25 5.25 -18.16 -3.29
CA ARG A 25 4.70 -18.70 -4.53
C ARG A 25 3.40 -19.42 -4.21
N THR A 26 2.35 -19.07 -4.93
CA THR A 26 1.02 -19.67 -4.81
C THR A 26 0.52 -20.15 -6.18
N ASP A 27 -0.45 -21.05 -6.16
CA ASP A 27 -1.12 -21.51 -7.36
C ASP A 27 -1.80 -20.35 -8.07
N THR A 28 -1.78 -20.37 -9.40
CA THR A 28 -2.40 -19.27 -10.15
C THR A 28 -3.92 -19.40 -10.11
N PRO A 29 -4.66 -18.34 -9.76
CA PRO A 29 -6.12 -18.39 -9.66
C PRO A 29 -6.85 -18.80 -10.97
N GLN A 30 -6.13 -18.82 -12.09
CA GLN A 30 -6.68 -19.04 -13.44
C GLN A 30 -5.88 -20.10 -14.24
N GLY A 31 -4.90 -20.78 -13.63
CA GLY A 31 -4.07 -21.80 -14.29
C GLY A 31 -3.18 -21.29 -15.44
N ARG A 32 -2.99 -19.97 -15.56
CA ARG A 32 -2.30 -19.35 -16.71
C ARG A 32 -0.79 -19.43 -16.63
N ASN A 33 -0.23 -19.39 -15.42
CA ASN A 33 1.20 -19.56 -15.16
C ASN A 33 1.38 -20.74 -14.20
N PRO A 34 2.58 -21.34 -14.12
CA PRO A 34 2.84 -22.42 -13.16
C PRO A 34 2.72 -21.96 -11.70
N TYR A 35 2.94 -20.67 -11.42
CA TYR A 35 2.73 -20.06 -10.11
C TYR A 35 2.58 -18.53 -10.26
N CYS A 36 2.06 -17.87 -9.22
CA CYS A 36 2.19 -16.43 -9.01
C CYS A 36 2.96 -16.19 -7.71
N PHE A 37 3.70 -15.08 -7.63
CA PHE A 37 4.23 -14.55 -6.38
C PHE A 37 3.13 -13.69 -5.72
N ASP A 38 2.67 -14.09 -4.53
CA ASP A 38 1.78 -13.29 -3.69
C ASP A 38 2.62 -12.36 -2.81
N GLY A 39 2.88 -11.17 -3.33
CA GLY A 39 3.77 -10.20 -2.71
C GLY A 39 3.02 -9.18 -1.88
N ARG A 40 3.58 -8.82 -0.73
CA ARG A 40 3.14 -7.72 0.14
C ARG A 40 4.33 -6.85 0.53
N ILE A 41 4.09 -5.54 0.64
CA ILE A 41 5.10 -4.56 1.08
C ILE A 41 4.45 -3.51 2.00
N ASN A 42 5.12 -3.19 3.11
CA ASN A 42 4.59 -2.24 4.08
C ASN A 42 4.51 -0.85 3.45
N ALA A 43 3.38 -0.19 3.64
CA ALA A 43 3.07 1.11 3.08
C ALA A 43 2.41 2.04 4.09
N VAL A 44 2.60 3.35 3.89
CA VAL A 44 1.89 4.41 4.59
C VAL A 44 1.34 5.41 3.59
N TRP A 45 0.21 6.03 3.90
CA TRP A 45 -0.37 7.04 3.04
C TRP A 45 -1.24 8.01 3.82
N PHE A 46 -1.43 9.19 3.25
CA PHE A 46 -2.44 10.13 3.72
C PHE A 46 -3.76 9.90 2.98
N ARG A 47 -4.88 10.12 3.66
CA ARG A 47 -6.19 10.25 3.00
C ARG A 47 -7.03 11.31 3.67
N ARG A 48 -8.03 11.82 2.96
CA ARG A 48 -9.08 12.65 3.55
C ARG A 48 -10.24 11.77 4.00
N ARG A 49 -10.72 11.97 5.22
CA ARG A 49 -11.91 11.30 5.77
C ARG A 49 -12.72 12.31 6.56
N HIS A 50 -13.98 12.51 6.17
CA HIS A 50 -14.88 13.51 6.79
C HIS A 50 -14.23 14.90 6.95
N GLY A 51 -13.48 15.36 5.94
CA GLY A 51 -12.77 16.65 5.95
C GLY A 51 -11.40 16.64 6.64
N VAL A 52 -11.07 15.63 7.43
CA VAL A 52 -9.81 15.53 8.19
C VAL A 52 -8.74 14.78 7.39
N THR A 53 -7.50 15.27 7.41
CA THR A 53 -6.33 14.50 6.93
C THR A 53 -5.98 13.46 7.97
N VAL A 54 -5.90 12.21 7.56
CA VAL A 54 -5.52 11.10 8.45
C VAL A 54 -4.32 10.38 7.86
N ALA A 55 -3.44 9.88 8.73
CA ALA A 55 -2.32 9.03 8.35
C ALA A 55 -2.73 7.55 8.48
N CYS A 56 -2.41 6.75 7.48
CA CYS A 56 -2.73 5.33 7.41
C CYS A 56 -1.46 4.50 7.24
N ILE A 57 -1.47 3.31 7.84
CA ILE A 57 -0.43 2.29 7.70
C ILE A 57 -1.07 0.98 7.29
N GLY A 58 -0.35 0.22 6.48
CA GLY A 58 -0.80 -1.08 6.02
C GLY A 58 0.13 -1.68 4.98
N ASP A 59 -0.41 -2.42 4.02
CA ASP A 59 0.37 -3.11 2.99
C ASP A 59 -0.16 -2.84 1.58
N LEU A 60 0.73 -2.69 0.60
CA LEU A 60 0.37 -2.97 -0.79
C LEU A 60 0.53 -4.45 -1.05
N TRP A 61 -0.32 -5.01 -1.91
CA TRP A 61 -0.27 -6.41 -2.28
C TRP A 61 -0.48 -6.59 -3.79
N ASP A 62 0.16 -7.60 -4.37
CA ASP A 62 -0.04 -7.97 -5.77
C ASP A 62 0.28 -9.44 -6.03
N LEU A 63 -0.43 -10.05 -6.97
CA LEU A 63 -0.10 -11.37 -7.50
C LEU A 63 0.68 -11.20 -8.80
N GLN A 64 1.98 -11.43 -8.76
CA GLN A 64 2.89 -11.15 -9.89
C GLN A 64 3.46 -12.41 -10.52
N HIS A 65 3.59 -12.38 -11.85
CA HIS A 65 4.40 -13.32 -12.60
C HIS A 65 5.01 -12.60 -13.81
N PRO A 66 6.35 -12.65 -14.02
CA PRO A 66 7.34 -13.35 -13.20
C PRO A 66 7.47 -12.78 -11.77
N GLU A 67 8.07 -13.54 -10.87
CA GLU A 67 8.39 -13.08 -9.51
C GLU A 67 9.41 -11.93 -9.56
N PRO A 68 9.20 -10.84 -8.81
CA PRO A 68 10.15 -9.73 -8.77
C PRO A 68 11.42 -10.12 -7.99
N ALA A 69 12.56 -9.63 -8.43
CA ALA A 69 13.84 -9.81 -7.77
C ALA A 69 13.95 -8.99 -6.47
N ASP A 70 13.26 -7.85 -6.40
CA ASP A 70 13.28 -6.97 -5.23
C ASP A 70 12.02 -6.08 -5.14
N ALA A 71 11.96 -5.26 -4.09
CA ALA A 71 10.86 -4.33 -3.84
C ALA A 71 10.68 -3.28 -4.94
N ARG A 72 11.75 -2.82 -5.59
CA ARG A 72 11.65 -1.83 -6.66
C ARG A 72 10.98 -2.46 -7.89
N GLN A 73 11.42 -3.65 -8.26
CA GLN A 73 10.81 -4.39 -9.35
C GLN A 73 9.37 -4.78 -9.04
N PHE A 74 9.06 -5.16 -7.79
CA PHE A 74 7.67 -5.41 -7.36
C PHE A 74 6.79 -4.17 -7.61
N LEU A 75 7.26 -2.98 -7.24
CA LEU A 75 6.51 -1.72 -7.43
C LEU A 75 6.38 -1.34 -8.92
N GLU A 76 7.41 -1.55 -9.74
CA GLU A 76 7.35 -1.31 -11.19
C GLU A 76 6.34 -2.24 -11.89
N GLN A 77 6.27 -3.48 -11.45
CA GLN A 77 5.33 -4.48 -11.96
C GLN A 77 3.92 -4.31 -11.39
N HIS A 78 3.77 -3.52 -10.31
CA HIS A 78 2.52 -3.36 -9.59
C HIS A 78 1.49 -2.56 -10.40
N LYS A 79 0.65 -3.30 -11.13
CA LYS A 79 -0.38 -2.74 -12.02
C LYS A 79 -1.77 -2.75 -11.40
N ASP A 80 -1.95 -3.47 -10.29
CA ASP A 80 -3.24 -3.63 -9.65
C ASP A 80 -3.47 -2.62 -8.51
N GLY A 81 -3.87 -1.40 -8.89
CA GLY A 81 -4.31 -0.37 -7.94
C GLY A 81 -5.79 -0.46 -7.53
N ARG A 82 -6.50 -1.58 -7.81
CA ARG A 82 -7.97 -1.65 -7.68
C ARG A 82 -8.46 -1.33 -6.27
N TYR A 83 -7.79 -1.83 -5.24
CA TYR A 83 -8.27 -1.67 -3.87
C TYR A 83 -7.53 -0.59 -3.08
N GLY A 84 -6.34 -0.16 -3.54
CA GLY A 84 -5.39 0.53 -2.68
C GLY A 84 -4.96 -0.39 -1.53
N GLY A 85 -3.78 -0.20 -0.96
CA GLY A 85 -3.27 -1.11 0.06
C GLY A 85 -4.26 -1.43 1.20
N ASP A 86 -4.10 -2.61 1.79
CA ASP A 86 -4.85 -3.06 2.95
C ASP A 86 -4.53 -2.15 4.14
N CYS A 87 -5.51 -1.43 4.69
CA CYS A 87 -5.31 -0.51 5.80
C CYS A 87 -5.39 -1.24 7.14
N HIS A 88 -4.27 -1.38 7.84
CA HIS A 88 -4.20 -2.04 9.15
C HIS A 88 -4.41 -1.07 10.31
N GLY A 89 -3.99 0.17 10.14
CA GLY A 89 -4.08 1.21 11.16
C GLY A 89 -4.32 2.60 10.59
N ARG A 90 -4.94 3.47 11.38
CA ARG A 90 -5.14 4.88 11.06
C ARG A 90 -5.03 5.74 12.32
N TRP A 91 -4.38 6.89 12.17
CA TRP A 91 -4.35 7.98 13.12
C TRP A 91 -5.00 9.22 12.50
N ASP A 92 -5.94 9.85 13.19
CA ASP A 92 -6.63 11.05 12.71
C ASP A 92 -6.23 12.35 13.42
N GLY A 93 -5.31 12.28 14.38
CA GLY A 93 -4.88 13.40 15.21
C GLY A 93 -5.35 13.28 16.66
N ASP A 94 -6.44 12.54 16.88
CA ASP A 94 -7.05 12.38 18.21
C ASP A 94 -7.18 10.91 18.62
N SER A 95 -7.50 10.03 17.66
CA SER A 95 -7.84 8.64 17.90
C SER A 95 -7.16 7.67 16.93
N TYR A 96 -6.87 6.47 17.45
CA TYR A 96 -6.38 5.36 16.67
C TYR A 96 -7.54 4.45 16.23
N TRP A 97 -7.53 4.03 14.97
CA TRP A 97 -8.39 2.97 14.45
C TRP A 97 -7.52 1.82 13.93
N GLY A 98 -7.83 0.59 14.34
CA GLY A 98 -7.22 -0.63 13.83
C GLY A 98 -7.64 -1.83 14.68
N ASN A 99 -7.55 -3.04 14.12
CA ASN A 99 -7.95 -4.29 14.79
C ASN A 99 -6.73 -5.19 15.00
N VAL A 100 -5.73 -4.67 15.70
CA VAL A 100 -4.45 -5.35 16.00
C VAL A 100 -4.18 -5.29 17.51
N THR A 101 -3.19 -6.06 17.98
CA THR A 101 -2.78 -6.09 19.39
C THR A 101 -2.33 -4.71 19.87
N LEU A 102 -2.43 -4.44 21.18
CA LEU A 102 -2.02 -3.15 21.76
C LEU A 102 -0.58 -2.77 21.41
N GLU A 103 0.33 -3.74 21.45
CA GLU A 103 1.73 -3.55 21.08
C GLU A 103 1.86 -3.08 19.61
N GLU A 104 1.12 -3.71 18.70
CA GLU A 104 1.13 -3.32 17.29
C GLU A 104 0.50 -1.94 17.08
N GLN A 105 -0.55 -1.59 17.84
CA GLN A 105 -1.10 -0.23 17.82
C GLN A 105 -0.08 0.81 18.25
N GLN A 106 0.72 0.53 19.28
CA GLN A 106 1.79 1.42 19.75
C GLN A 106 2.88 1.60 18.68
N ARG A 107 3.28 0.51 18.00
CA ARG A 107 4.22 0.57 16.88
C ARG A 107 3.66 1.41 15.72
N HIS A 108 2.40 1.20 15.37
CA HIS A 108 1.73 2.03 14.35
C HIS A 108 1.72 3.50 14.76
N LEU A 109 1.36 3.83 15.99
CA LEU A 109 1.32 5.21 16.49
C LEU A 109 2.68 5.90 16.45
N ALA A 110 3.76 5.17 16.78
CA ALA A 110 5.13 5.68 16.68
C ALA A 110 5.50 6.17 15.27
N ILE A 111 4.88 5.60 14.23
CA ILE A 111 5.04 6.03 12.84
C ILE A 111 4.01 7.10 12.46
N LEU A 112 2.73 6.85 12.76
CA LEU A 112 1.62 7.65 12.25
C LEU A 112 1.49 9.03 12.89
N GLN A 113 1.82 9.17 14.17
CA GLN A 113 1.75 10.46 14.86
C GLN A 113 2.75 11.48 14.26
N PRO A 114 4.07 11.19 14.18
CA PRO A 114 5.00 12.12 13.56
C PRO A 114 4.74 12.30 12.06
N MET A 115 4.27 11.26 11.36
CA MET A 115 3.87 11.37 9.95
C MET A 115 2.76 12.41 9.76
N LEU A 116 1.70 12.35 10.57
CA LEU A 116 0.60 13.32 10.46
C LEU A 116 1.00 14.72 10.91
N ALA A 117 1.80 14.84 11.98
CA ALA A 117 2.29 16.11 12.49
C ALA A 117 3.20 16.85 11.49
N ASN A 118 3.95 16.10 10.67
CA ASN A 118 4.86 16.64 9.67
C ASN A 118 4.30 16.59 8.24
N TYR A 119 2.98 16.41 8.07
CA TYR A 119 2.35 16.34 6.75
C TYR A 119 2.80 17.51 5.85
N PRO A 120 3.22 17.27 4.58
CA PRO A 120 3.17 16.01 3.82
C PRO A 120 4.50 15.22 3.77
N ALA A 121 5.37 15.33 4.77
CA ALA A 121 6.64 14.60 4.78
C ALA A 121 6.45 13.07 4.89
N ILE A 122 7.41 12.31 4.36
CA ILE A 122 7.46 10.85 4.44
C ILE A 122 8.21 10.45 5.73
N PRO A 123 7.78 9.39 6.45
CA PRO A 123 8.52 8.88 7.61
C PRO A 123 9.90 8.31 7.24
N GLU A 124 10.83 8.29 8.20
CA GLU A 124 12.12 7.61 8.00
C GLU A 124 11.93 6.13 7.66
N GLY A 125 12.78 5.61 6.77
CA GLY A 125 12.73 4.22 6.29
C GLY A 125 11.66 3.97 5.22
N TYR A 126 10.81 4.95 4.93
CA TYR A 126 9.90 4.93 3.78
C TYR A 126 10.52 5.78 2.66
N ASP A 127 10.54 5.24 1.44
CA ASP A 127 10.91 6.01 0.23
C ASP A 127 9.61 6.57 -0.39
N GLY A 128 9.70 7.53 -1.31
CA GLY A 128 8.67 7.88 -2.29
C GLY A 128 7.26 8.34 -1.87
N TRP A 129 6.55 8.90 -2.86
CA TRP A 129 5.10 8.91 -2.93
C TRP A 129 4.73 8.20 -4.23
N TRP A 130 4.88 6.87 -4.30
CA TRP A 130 4.53 6.14 -5.51
C TRP A 130 3.05 6.34 -5.79
N THR A 131 2.82 6.79 -7.00
CA THR A 131 1.52 7.00 -7.58
C THR A 131 1.32 5.88 -8.59
N PHE A 132 0.18 5.19 -8.52
CA PHE A 132 -0.30 4.39 -9.63
C PHE A 132 -0.68 5.33 -10.78
N HIS A 133 0.29 5.94 -11.45
CA HIS A 133 0.02 6.64 -12.70
C HIS A 133 -0.38 5.57 -13.72
N THR A 134 -1.65 5.51 -14.08
CA THR A 134 -1.94 5.04 -15.43
C THR A 134 -1.30 6.04 -16.37
N GLU A 135 -0.40 5.56 -17.22
CA GLU A 135 -0.13 6.24 -18.47
C GLU A 135 -1.48 6.59 -19.10
N GLY A 136 -1.77 7.89 -19.10
CA GLY A 136 -2.71 8.44 -20.05
C GLY A 136 -2.14 8.12 -21.42
N ALA A 137 -2.92 7.39 -22.19
CA ALA A 137 -2.86 7.42 -23.63
C ALA A 137 -2.52 8.84 -24.11
N ARG A 138 -1.41 8.96 -24.84
CA ARG A 138 -1.33 9.95 -25.90
C ARG A 138 -1.99 9.36 -27.13
#